data_AF-A0AA39FYG8-F1
#
_entry.id   AF-A0AA39FYG8-F1
#
_cell.length_a   1.000
_cell.length_b   1.000
_cell.length_c   1.000
_cell.angle_alpha   90.00
_cell.angle_beta   90.00
_cell.angle_gamma   90.00
#
_symmetry.space_group_name_H-M   'P 1'
#
loop_
_entity.id
_entity.type
_entity.pdbx_description
1 polymer ?
#
loop_
_entity_poly.entity_id
_entity_poly.type
_entity_poly.pdbx_seq_one_letter_code
_entity_poly.pdbx_strand_id
1 'polypeptide(L)'
;MKAMGQYLYTEDRFDRNSYDIVIAITRLEICEWPIVRNKNTNCVALRGISKFGSACAWSDTDKAVEAIALVHDEGFNGIATAAHELGHILGVPHDGSPSASYVGGPGALKCNWGDGYLMSSNRFSENAFKWSNCSAECFKFFLQQPSAKCLYNKPKPGTTLPKILPGRLLSLDEQCIEAGALDACYHDYQACVLLYCTKKDRLNECFATAPAAEGSTCGDGKICIKGECVKDLQL
;
A
#
# COMPACT_ATOMS: atom_id res chain seq x y z
N MET A 1 -5.47 4.83 14.95
CA MET A 1 -6.70 4.29 14.33
C MET A 1 -7.99 4.76 15.01
N LYS A 2 -8.26 4.47 16.30
CA LYS A 2 -9.53 4.86 16.97
C LYS A 2 -9.92 6.33 16.80
N ALA A 3 -8.99 7.25 17.11
CA ALA A 3 -9.25 8.69 16.98
C ALA A 3 -9.61 9.12 15.54
N MET A 4 -8.97 8.52 14.53
CA MET A 4 -9.27 8.79 13.12
C MET A 4 -10.66 8.30 12.73
N GLY A 5 -11.02 7.08 13.16
CA GLY A 5 -12.36 6.54 12.95
C GLY A 5 -13.45 7.40 13.60
N GLN A 6 -13.21 7.89 14.80
CA GLN A 6 -14.14 8.78 15.52
C GLN A 6 -14.28 10.15 14.85
N TYR A 7 -13.16 10.72 14.40
CA TYR A 7 -13.16 11.95 13.63
C TYR A 7 -14.00 11.81 12.35
N LEU A 8 -13.74 10.78 11.55
CA LEU A 8 -14.47 10.51 10.30
C LEU A 8 -15.96 10.22 10.52
N TYR A 9 -16.33 9.66 11.69
CA TYR A 9 -17.73 9.40 12.00
C TYR A 9 -18.52 10.70 12.17
N THR A 10 -17.90 11.74 12.75
CA THR A 10 -18.52 13.05 12.95
C THR A 10 -18.34 14.01 11.78
N GLU A 11 -17.47 13.67 10.83
CA GLU A 11 -17.17 14.49 9.66
C GLU A 11 -18.35 14.52 8.67
N ASP A 12 -18.78 15.72 8.30
CA ASP A 12 -19.96 15.95 7.45
C ASP A 12 -19.61 16.50 6.06
N ARG A 13 -18.35 16.91 5.82
CA ARG A 13 -17.88 17.34 4.49
C ARG A 13 -17.88 16.21 3.47
N PHE A 14 -17.88 14.95 3.92
CA PHE A 14 -17.97 13.77 3.07
C PHE A 14 -19.28 13.06 3.36
N ASP A 15 -20.14 12.92 2.33
CA ASP A 15 -21.37 12.12 2.46
C ASP A 15 -21.01 10.67 2.82
N ARG A 16 -21.59 10.15 3.88
CA ARG A 16 -21.35 8.76 4.34
C ARG A 16 -21.67 7.72 3.26
N ASN A 17 -22.57 8.03 2.33
CA ASN A 17 -22.92 7.15 1.21
C ASN A 17 -22.04 7.37 -0.04
N SER A 18 -20.98 8.19 0.05
CA SER A 18 -20.07 8.45 -1.08
C SER A 18 -18.77 7.64 -1.00
N TYR A 19 -18.55 6.86 0.06
CA TYR A 19 -17.34 6.07 0.24
C TYR A 19 -17.62 4.79 1.05
N ASP A 20 -16.85 3.75 0.77
CA ASP A 20 -16.91 2.47 1.50
C ASP A 20 -15.70 2.28 2.43
N ILE A 21 -14.57 2.89 2.06
CA ILE A 21 -13.25 2.73 2.68
C ILE A 21 -12.55 4.09 2.66
N VAL A 22 -11.83 4.42 3.74
CA VAL A 22 -10.99 5.64 3.82
C VAL A 22 -9.53 5.25 4.00
N ILE A 23 -8.67 5.74 3.11
CA ILE A 23 -7.22 5.63 3.23
C ILE A 23 -6.68 7.03 3.46
N ALA A 24 -6.18 7.29 4.67
CA ALA A 24 -5.51 8.54 5.01
C ALA A 24 -4.01 8.43 4.72
N ILE A 25 -3.42 9.50 4.18
CA ILE A 25 -2.01 9.57 3.82
C ILE A 25 -1.35 10.67 4.66
N THR A 26 -0.17 10.40 5.21
CA THR A 26 0.54 11.35 6.09
C THR A 26 2.05 11.33 5.87
N ARG A 27 2.70 12.49 5.89
CA ARG A 27 4.17 12.60 5.93
C ARG A 27 4.76 12.42 7.32
N LEU A 28 3.93 12.26 8.35
CA LEU A 28 4.40 11.90 9.68
C LEU A 28 4.73 10.41 9.73
N GLU A 29 5.83 10.06 10.38
CA GLU A 29 6.18 8.66 10.64
C GLU A 29 5.09 8.01 11.49
N ILE A 30 4.60 6.87 11.03
CA ILE A 30 3.66 6.03 11.77
C ILE A 30 4.50 5.02 12.54
N CYS A 31 4.19 4.79 13.81
CA CYS A 31 4.92 3.80 14.58
C CYS A 31 3.97 3.05 15.54
N GLU A 32 4.28 1.78 15.77
CA GLU A 32 3.59 0.95 16.75
C GLU A 32 4.50 0.63 17.93
N TRP A 33 3.96 0.81 19.12
CA TRP A 33 4.68 0.50 20.34
C TRP A 33 4.54 -0.98 20.68
N PRO A 34 5.64 -1.68 21.00
CA PRO A 34 5.58 -3.05 21.48
C PRO A 34 4.70 -3.18 22.74
N ILE A 35 4.04 -4.33 22.86
CA ILE A 35 3.17 -4.68 24.01
C ILE A 35 3.98 -4.66 25.32
N VAL A 36 5.21 -5.20 25.28
CA VAL A 36 6.14 -5.17 26.41
C VAL A 36 7.06 -3.97 26.26
N ARG A 37 6.93 -3.00 27.16
CA ARG A 37 7.77 -1.79 27.17
C ARG A 37 8.72 -1.79 28.36
N ASN A 38 9.96 -1.46 28.09
CA ASN A 38 10.95 -1.01 29.07
C ASN A 38 11.47 0.38 28.66
N LYS A 39 12.35 0.98 29.48
CA LYS A 39 12.90 2.32 29.23
C LYS A 39 13.67 2.46 27.90
N ASN A 40 14.10 1.34 27.31
CA ASN A 40 14.87 1.29 26.07
C ASN A 40 14.03 0.80 24.88
N THR A 41 12.73 0.59 25.07
CA THR A 41 11.85 0.19 23.97
C THR A 41 11.61 1.40 23.10
N ASN A 42 11.91 1.27 21.81
CA ASN A 42 11.57 2.28 20.82
C ASN A 42 10.28 1.87 20.11
N CYS A 43 9.59 2.87 19.57
CA CYS A 43 8.48 2.63 18.67
C CYS A 43 9.00 1.95 17.39
N VAL A 44 8.26 0.98 16.85
CA VAL A 44 8.60 0.32 15.59
C VAL A 44 7.96 1.09 14.46
N ALA A 45 8.77 1.62 13.55
CA ALA A 45 8.29 2.35 12.38
C ALA A 45 7.44 1.44 11.48
N LEU A 46 6.29 1.97 11.04
CA LEU A 46 5.37 1.32 10.13
C LEU A 46 5.18 2.18 8.88
N ARG A 47 5.11 1.54 7.71
CA ARG A 47 4.74 2.22 6.47
C ARG A 47 3.23 2.42 6.37
N GLY A 48 2.45 1.52 6.95
CA GLY A 48 1.01 1.58 6.94
C GLY A 48 0.40 0.82 8.11
N ILE A 49 -0.85 1.12 8.40
CA ILE A 49 -1.67 0.38 9.35
C ILE A 49 -3.14 0.48 8.95
N SER A 50 -3.85 -0.63 9.07
CA SER A 50 -5.27 -0.73 8.74
C SER A 50 -6.01 -1.58 9.75
N LYS A 51 -7.34 -1.47 9.77
CA LYS A 51 -8.19 -2.41 10.51
C LYS A 51 -8.53 -3.58 9.61
N PHE A 52 -8.16 -4.78 10.04
CA PHE A 52 -8.31 -6.01 9.27
C PHE A 52 -9.78 -6.41 9.09
N GLY A 53 -10.15 -6.86 7.88
CA GLY A 53 -11.49 -7.35 7.54
C GLY A 53 -12.62 -6.35 7.80
N SER A 54 -12.31 -5.05 7.73
CA SER A 54 -13.18 -3.97 8.17
C SER A 54 -13.92 -3.26 7.05
N ALA A 55 -13.83 -3.74 5.80
CA ALA A 55 -14.59 -3.12 4.71
C ALA A 55 -16.08 -3.05 5.09
N CYS A 56 -16.74 -1.93 4.76
CA CYS A 56 -18.12 -1.63 5.15
C CYS A 56 -18.38 -1.52 6.67
N ALA A 57 -17.37 -1.63 7.53
CA ALA A 57 -17.58 -1.63 8.98
C ALA A 57 -17.67 -0.21 9.56
N TRP A 58 -18.74 -0.01 10.31
CA TRP A 58 -19.08 1.21 11.04
C TRP A 58 -19.65 0.83 12.40
N SER A 59 -19.24 1.54 13.45
CA SER A 59 -19.71 1.28 14.82
C SER A 59 -20.44 2.51 15.36
N ASP A 60 -21.77 2.41 15.50
CA ASP A 60 -22.57 3.44 16.18
C ASP A 60 -22.35 3.45 17.69
N THR A 61 -21.94 2.31 18.25
CA THR A 61 -21.58 2.16 19.66
C THR A 61 -20.28 2.89 19.97
N ASP A 62 -19.24 2.68 19.15
CA ASP A 62 -17.94 3.34 19.32
C ASP A 62 -17.88 4.73 18.69
N LYS A 63 -18.94 5.11 17.96
CA LYS A 63 -19.03 6.33 17.15
C LYS A 63 -17.84 6.45 16.21
N ALA A 64 -17.55 5.40 15.44
CA ALA A 64 -16.34 5.30 14.63
C ALA A 64 -16.56 4.64 13.26
N VAL A 65 -15.87 5.15 12.25
CA VAL A 65 -15.61 4.45 10.98
C VAL A 65 -14.48 3.46 11.19
N GLU A 66 -14.67 2.20 10.80
CA GLU A 66 -13.69 1.14 11.00
C GLU A 66 -12.96 0.73 9.72
N ALA A 67 -13.60 0.93 8.56
CA ALA A 67 -13.06 0.70 7.22
C ALA A 67 -11.96 1.70 6.85
N ILE A 68 -10.88 1.71 7.62
CA ILE A 68 -9.86 2.76 7.58
C ILE A 68 -8.44 2.21 7.52
N ALA A 69 -7.59 2.89 6.75
CA ALA A 69 -6.13 2.72 6.72
C ALA A 69 -5.43 4.06 6.87
N LEU A 70 -4.22 4.02 7.43
CA LEU A 70 -3.28 5.14 7.49
C LEU A 70 -1.98 4.70 6.82
N VAL A 71 -1.49 5.50 5.88
CA VAL A 71 -0.30 5.22 5.07
C VAL A 71 0.69 6.37 5.22
N HIS A 72 1.95 6.03 5.46
CA HIS A 72 3.06 6.96 5.45
C HIS A 72 3.42 7.30 4.00
N ASP A 73 3.45 8.59 3.69
CA ASP A 73 3.83 9.13 2.39
C ASP A 73 5.35 9.10 2.23
N GLU A 74 5.85 8.12 1.49
CA GLU A 74 7.24 8.01 1.04
C GLU A 74 7.31 8.19 -0.50
N GLY A 75 6.54 9.14 -1.03
CA GLY A 75 6.36 9.29 -2.47
C GLY A 75 5.58 8.12 -3.08
N PHE A 76 5.96 7.67 -4.27
CA PHE A 76 5.23 6.60 -4.97
C PHE A 76 5.35 5.21 -4.31
N ASN A 77 6.29 5.02 -3.39
CA ASN A 77 6.33 3.84 -2.51
C ASN A 77 5.03 3.68 -1.69
N GLY A 78 4.40 4.80 -1.31
CA GLY A 78 3.11 4.81 -0.60
C GLY A 78 1.99 4.11 -1.37
N ILE A 79 2.06 3.98 -2.69
CA ILE A 79 1.04 3.29 -3.51
C ILE A 79 0.99 1.80 -3.17
N ALA A 80 2.15 1.13 -3.11
CA ALA A 80 2.22 -0.29 -2.79
C ALA A 80 1.82 -0.55 -1.33
N THR A 81 2.13 0.38 -0.44
CA THR A 81 1.68 0.35 0.96
C THR A 81 0.16 0.52 1.05
N ALA A 82 -0.43 1.48 0.35
CA ALA A 82 -1.88 1.67 0.33
C ALA A 82 -2.62 0.45 -0.23
N ALA A 83 -2.08 -0.19 -1.28
CA ALA A 83 -2.61 -1.44 -1.79
C ALA A 83 -2.54 -2.55 -0.71
N HIS A 84 -1.42 -2.69 -0.01
CA HIS A 84 -1.26 -3.66 1.08
C HIS A 84 -2.30 -3.45 2.20
N GLU A 85 -2.46 -2.20 2.66
CA GLU A 85 -3.44 -1.87 3.70
C GLU A 85 -4.89 -2.08 3.24
N LEU A 86 -5.18 -1.83 1.97
CA LEU A 86 -6.47 -2.15 1.38
C LEU A 86 -6.72 -3.67 1.36
N GLY A 87 -5.68 -4.48 1.13
CA GLY A 87 -5.73 -5.94 1.24
C GLY A 87 -6.18 -6.39 2.64
N HIS A 88 -5.57 -5.83 3.69
CA HIS A 88 -5.97 -6.10 5.07
C HIS A 88 -7.42 -5.70 5.35
N ILE A 89 -7.88 -4.53 4.88
CA ILE A 89 -9.29 -4.10 5.03
C ILE A 89 -10.25 -5.11 4.41
N LEU A 90 -9.85 -5.73 3.30
CA LEU A 90 -10.60 -6.77 2.59
C LEU A 90 -10.31 -8.19 3.11
N GLY A 91 -9.74 -8.30 4.32
CA GLY A 91 -9.58 -9.57 5.04
C GLY A 91 -8.45 -10.45 4.56
N VAL A 92 -7.45 -9.90 3.85
CA VAL A 92 -6.28 -10.66 3.39
C VAL A 92 -5.17 -10.57 4.42
N PRO A 93 -4.73 -11.67 5.05
CA PRO A 93 -3.59 -11.66 5.96
C PRO A 93 -2.28 -11.58 5.20
N HIS A 94 -1.21 -11.33 5.94
CA HIS A 94 0.15 -11.50 5.43
C HIS A 94 0.37 -12.91 4.86
N ASP A 95 1.13 -13.01 3.77
CA ASP A 95 1.55 -14.32 3.26
C ASP A 95 2.30 -15.10 4.36
N GLY A 96 2.02 -16.39 4.49
CA GLY A 96 2.54 -17.23 5.57
C GLY A 96 1.79 -17.11 6.90
N SER A 97 0.69 -16.36 6.95
CA SER A 97 -0.12 -16.18 8.17
C SER A 97 -1.50 -16.86 8.09
N PRO A 98 -2.08 -17.28 9.22
CA PRO A 98 -3.47 -17.76 9.27
C PRO A 98 -4.47 -16.61 9.07
N SER A 99 -5.73 -16.93 8.79
CA SER A 99 -6.79 -15.92 8.82
C SER A 99 -7.10 -15.48 10.26
N ALA A 100 -7.57 -14.25 10.43
CA ALA A 100 -8.12 -13.79 11.68
C ALA A 100 -9.42 -14.55 12.00
N SER A 101 -9.56 -15.03 13.24
CA SER A 101 -10.67 -15.90 13.66
C SER A 101 -12.05 -15.28 13.44
N TYR A 102 -12.18 -13.96 13.62
CA TYR A 102 -13.45 -13.23 13.48
C TYR A 102 -13.83 -12.92 12.04
N VAL A 103 -12.87 -12.90 11.10
CA VAL A 103 -13.17 -12.80 9.66
C VAL A 103 -13.47 -14.17 9.10
N GLY A 104 -12.74 -15.18 9.56
CA GLY A 104 -12.75 -16.51 8.96
C GLY A 104 -12.02 -16.53 7.61
N GLY A 105 -12.00 -17.68 6.94
CA GLY A 105 -11.43 -17.82 5.60
C GLY A 105 -10.14 -18.65 5.52
N PRO A 106 -9.58 -18.80 4.31
CA PRO A 106 -8.52 -19.78 4.05
C PRO A 106 -7.16 -19.40 4.64
N GLY A 107 -6.94 -18.13 4.95
CA GLY A 107 -5.64 -17.62 5.36
C GLY A 107 -4.60 -17.69 4.23
N ALA A 108 -3.33 -17.47 4.56
CA ALA A 108 -2.24 -17.45 3.58
C ALA A 108 -1.04 -18.32 3.97
N LEU A 109 -1.22 -19.33 4.83
CA LEU A 109 -0.18 -20.27 5.26
C LEU A 109 0.52 -21.01 4.11
N LYS A 110 -0.13 -21.15 2.95
CA LYS A 110 0.42 -21.85 1.77
C LYS A 110 1.31 -20.97 0.89
N CYS A 111 1.29 -19.66 1.07
CA CYS A 111 2.08 -18.70 0.31
C CYS A 111 3.23 -18.23 1.17
N ASN A 112 4.47 -18.30 0.69
CA ASN A 112 5.62 -18.00 1.52
C ASN A 112 5.82 -16.49 1.60
N TRP A 113 6.05 -15.97 2.80
CA TRP A 113 6.43 -14.56 3.03
C TRP A 113 7.66 -14.14 2.20
N GLY A 114 8.56 -15.09 1.93
CA GLY A 114 9.76 -14.86 1.12
C GLY A 114 9.50 -14.66 -0.37
N ASP A 115 8.32 -15.00 -0.89
CA ASP A 115 8.02 -14.92 -2.33
C ASP A 115 7.83 -13.48 -2.82
N GLY A 116 7.68 -12.52 -1.89
CA GLY A 116 7.75 -11.09 -2.18
C GLY A 116 6.51 -10.49 -2.83
N TYR A 117 5.34 -11.13 -2.68
CA TYR A 117 4.06 -10.57 -3.14
C TYR A 117 3.63 -9.34 -2.34
N LEU A 118 2.59 -8.65 -2.78
CA LEU A 118 2.06 -7.44 -2.12
C LEU A 118 1.77 -7.64 -0.63
N MET A 119 1.42 -8.84 -0.17
CA MET A 119 1.17 -9.13 1.25
C MET A 119 2.40 -9.61 2.03
N SER A 120 3.60 -9.36 1.49
CA SER A 120 4.91 -9.65 2.10
C SER A 120 5.77 -8.38 2.28
N SER A 121 6.90 -8.48 3.01
CA SER A 121 7.88 -7.38 3.16
C SER A 121 8.95 -7.34 2.06
N ASN A 122 9.30 -8.48 1.45
CA ASN A 122 10.45 -8.60 0.54
C ASN A 122 10.07 -8.33 -0.91
N ARG A 123 9.61 -7.11 -1.19
CA ARG A 123 9.06 -6.69 -2.49
C ARG A 123 10.16 -6.27 -3.48
N PHE A 124 11.11 -7.17 -3.75
CA PHE A 124 12.32 -6.90 -4.55
C PHE A 124 12.29 -7.57 -5.94
N SER A 125 11.12 -7.96 -6.41
CA SER A 125 10.92 -8.61 -7.71
C SER A 125 9.59 -8.16 -8.31
N GLU A 126 9.26 -8.62 -9.52
CA GLU A 126 7.95 -8.39 -10.14
C GLU A 126 6.77 -8.87 -9.28
N ASN A 127 6.98 -9.79 -8.33
CA ASN A 127 5.94 -10.22 -7.42
C ASN A 127 5.45 -9.06 -6.53
N ALA A 128 6.27 -8.03 -6.32
CA ALA A 128 5.90 -6.80 -5.61
C ALA A 128 4.66 -6.11 -6.19
N PHE A 129 4.32 -6.39 -7.45
CA PHE A 129 3.17 -5.82 -8.18
C PHE A 129 1.99 -6.79 -8.27
N LYS A 130 2.08 -7.96 -7.63
CA LYS A 130 1.15 -9.07 -7.76
C LYS A 130 0.59 -9.47 -6.39
N TRP A 131 -0.64 -9.94 -6.39
CA TRP A 131 -1.23 -10.65 -5.26
C TRP A 131 -0.84 -12.12 -5.34
N SER A 132 -0.56 -12.76 -4.20
CA SER A 132 -0.36 -14.21 -4.15
C SER A 132 -1.68 -14.95 -4.46
N ASN A 133 -1.61 -16.24 -4.81
CA ASN A 133 -2.82 -17.05 -4.96
C ASN A 133 -3.63 -17.12 -3.66
N CYS A 134 -2.97 -17.14 -2.50
CA CYS A 134 -3.64 -17.12 -1.20
C CYS A 134 -4.37 -15.79 -0.96
N SER A 135 -3.76 -14.67 -1.36
CA SER A 135 -4.41 -13.36 -1.33
C SER A 135 -5.70 -13.37 -2.17
N ALA A 136 -5.62 -13.91 -3.40
CA ALA A 136 -6.78 -14.05 -4.28
C ALA A 136 -7.90 -14.92 -3.69
N GLU A 137 -7.55 -16.01 -3.00
CA GLU A 137 -8.52 -16.86 -2.29
C GLU A 137 -9.18 -16.14 -1.11
N CYS A 138 -8.40 -15.37 -0.33
CA CYS A 138 -8.93 -14.56 0.77
C CYS A 138 -9.88 -13.47 0.26
N PHE A 139 -9.53 -12.76 -0.83
CA PHE A 139 -10.43 -11.80 -1.45
C PHE A 139 -11.76 -12.42 -1.86
N LYS A 140 -11.72 -13.57 -2.56
CA LYS A 140 -12.92 -14.30 -2.97
C LYS A 140 -13.79 -14.67 -1.77
N PHE A 141 -13.17 -15.17 -0.71
CA PHE A 141 -13.86 -15.53 0.52
C PHE A 141 -14.53 -14.31 1.16
N PHE A 142 -13.79 -13.20 1.33
CA PHE A 142 -14.29 -11.99 1.99
C PHE A 142 -15.45 -11.36 1.22
N LEU A 143 -15.33 -11.25 -0.11
CA LEU A 143 -16.37 -10.67 -0.96
C LEU A 143 -17.70 -11.45 -0.88
N GLN A 144 -17.65 -12.75 -0.61
CA GLN A 144 -18.85 -13.57 -0.41
C GLN A 144 -19.53 -13.37 0.95
N GLN A 145 -18.91 -12.65 1.89
CA GLN A 145 -19.45 -12.45 3.23
C GLN A 145 -20.48 -11.31 3.27
N PRO A 146 -21.45 -11.36 4.20
CA PRO A 146 -22.38 -10.25 4.43
C PRO A 146 -21.69 -8.92 4.77
N SER A 147 -20.49 -8.98 5.36
CA SER A 147 -19.68 -7.80 5.69
C SER A 147 -19.21 -7.03 4.46
N ALA A 148 -19.16 -7.63 3.26
CA ALA A 148 -18.72 -6.95 2.04
C ALA A 148 -19.87 -6.23 1.28
N LYS A 149 -21.09 -6.21 1.83
CA LYS A 149 -22.30 -5.79 1.10
C LYS A 149 -22.23 -4.39 0.49
N CYS A 150 -21.55 -3.43 1.14
CA CYS A 150 -21.45 -2.07 0.61
C CYS A 150 -20.74 -2.03 -0.75
N LEU A 151 -19.73 -2.88 -0.97
CA LEU A 151 -18.90 -2.91 -2.18
C LEU A 151 -19.63 -3.33 -3.47
N TYR A 152 -20.91 -3.72 -3.37
CA TYR A 152 -21.73 -4.19 -4.49
C TYR A 152 -22.67 -3.11 -5.05
N ASN A 153 -22.74 -1.93 -4.42
CA ASN A 153 -23.47 -0.81 -4.98
C ASN A 153 -22.69 -0.19 -6.16
N LYS A 154 -23.39 0.59 -6.99
CA LYS A 154 -22.72 1.38 -8.02
C LYS A 154 -22.22 2.68 -7.39
N PRO A 155 -20.97 3.11 -7.66
CA PRO A 155 -20.51 4.42 -7.21
C PRO A 155 -21.37 5.51 -7.86
N LYS A 156 -21.55 6.62 -7.15
CA LYS A 156 -22.19 7.80 -7.72
C LYS A 156 -21.38 8.25 -8.95
N PRO A 157 -22.03 8.75 -10.02
CA PRO A 157 -21.31 9.34 -11.15
C PRO A 157 -20.34 10.40 -10.65
N GLY A 158 -19.07 10.24 -11.02
CA GLY A 158 -17.98 11.11 -10.59
C GLY A 158 -17.09 11.49 -11.76
N THR A 159 -16.17 12.43 -11.51
CA THR A 159 -15.16 12.80 -12.49
C THR A 159 -14.25 11.61 -12.76
N THR A 160 -14.05 11.28 -14.03
CA THR A 160 -13.04 10.29 -14.41
C THR A 160 -11.66 10.87 -14.11
N LEU A 161 -10.88 10.18 -13.27
CA LEU A 161 -9.51 10.58 -13.00
C LEU A 161 -8.64 10.31 -14.25
N PRO A 162 -7.66 11.19 -14.55
CA PRO A 162 -6.75 10.98 -15.66
C PRO A 162 -5.95 9.69 -15.44
N LYS A 163 -5.85 8.85 -16.49
CA LYS A 163 -5.08 7.61 -16.47
C LYS A 163 -3.63 7.88 -16.87
N ILE A 164 -2.96 8.72 -16.10
CA ILE A 164 -1.53 9.02 -16.28
C ILE A 164 -0.73 8.08 -15.40
N LEU A 165 0.27 7.43 -16.00
CA LEU A 165 1.21 6.59 -15.25
C LEU A 165 2.07 7.48 -14.34
N PRO A 166 2.19 7.19 -13.02
CA PRO A 166 2.83 8.11 -12.08
C PRO A 166 4.30 8.39 -12.39
N GLY A 167 5.03 7.43 -12.98
CA GLY A 167 6.41 7.61 -13.42
C GLY A 167 6.59 8.59 -14.60
N ARG A 168 5.49 9.08 -15.19
CA ARG A 168 5.51 10.22 -16.15
C ARG A 168 5.40 11.58 -15.48
N LEU A 169 5.07 11.61 -14.19
CA LEU A 169 4.94 12.85 -13.42
C LEU A 169 6.25 13.23 -12.75
N LEU A 170 7.05 12.24 -12.32
CA LEU A 170 8.34 12.42 -11.67
C LEU A 170 9.38 11.46 -12.28
N SER A 171 10.54 12.01 -12.63
CA SER A 171 11.74 11.25 -12.98
C SER A 171 12.23 10.35 -11.83
N LEU A 172 13.18 9.45 -12.12
CA LEU A 172 13.77 8.60 -11.08
C LEU A 172 14.45 9.43 -9.98
N ASP A 173 15.13 10.51 -10.36
CA ASP A 173 15.76 11.44 -9.41
C ASP A 173 14.72 12.12 -8.52
N GLU A 174 13.64 12.64 -9.10
CA GLU A 174 12.56 13.28 -8.34
C GLU A 174 11.85 12.30 -7.40
N GLN A 175 11.71 11.03 -7.80
CA GLN A 175 11.19 9.98 -6.93
C GLN A 175 12.10 9.74 -5.72
N CYS A 176 13.43 9.76 -5.90
CA CYS A 176 14.38 9.69 -4.80
C CYS A 176 14.29 10.91 -3.87
N ILE A 177 14.16 12.11 -4.42
CA ILE A 177 14.00 13.36 -3.64
C ILE A 177 12.73 13.30 -2.78
N GLU A 178 11.60 12.88 -3.35
CA GLU A 178 10.33 12.73 -2.62
C GLU A 178 10.40 11.64 -1.54
N ALA A 179 11.18 10.58 -1.75
CA ALA A 179 11.50 9.58 -0.73
C ALA A 179 12.50 10.07 0.34
N GLY A 180 12.87 11.36 0.31
CA GLY A 180 13.76 11.96 1.29
C GLY A 180 15.25 11.69 1.05
N ALA A 181 15.62 11.17 -0.12
CA ALA A 181 17.00 10.94 -0.56
C ALA A 181 17.53 12.11 -1.41
N LEU A 182 18.63 11.88 -2.13
CA LEU A 182 19.12 12.77 -3.19
C LEU A 182 18.62 12.25 -4.55
N ASP A 183 19.51 11.90 -5.46
CA ASP A 183 19.24 11.44 -6.83
C ASP A 183 19.20 9.91 -6.96
N ALA A 184 18.80 9.42 -8.13
CA ALA A 184 18.81 8.00 -8.46
C ALA A 184 20.22 7.56 -8.88
N CYS A 185 20.69 6.47 -8.30
CA CYS A 185 22.03 5.94 -8.59
C CYS A 185 22.15 5.32 -9.98
N TYR A 186 21.06 4.73 -10.47
CA TYR A 186 21.01 3.99 -11.73
C TYR A 186 19.74 4.36 -12.50
N HIS A 187 19.87 4.46 -13.83
CA HIS A 187 18.81 4.85 -14.75
C HIS A 187 18.54 3.74 -15.77
N ASP A 188 18.43 2.50 -15.28
CA ASP A 188 18.29 1.29 -16.09
C ASP A 188 17.12 0.41 -15.63
N TYR A 189 17.04 -0.80 -16.18
CA TYR A 189 15.96 -1.76 -15.90
C TYR A 189 15.84 -2.16 -14.43
N GLN A 190 16.89 -2.00 -13.61
CA GLN A 190 16.85 -2.36 -12.19
C GLN A 190 15.84 -1.49 -11.42
N ALA A 191 15.68 -0.23 -11.85
CA ALA A 191 14.73 0.70 -11.25
C ALA A 191 13.29 0.15 -11.26
N CYS A 192 12.94 -0.71 -12.23
CA CYS A 192 11.59 -1.26 -12.34
C CYS A 192 11.23 -2.22 -11.19
N VAL A 193 12.20 -2.85 -10.54
CA VAL A 193 11.98 -3.70 -9.36
C VAL A 193 12.55 -3.10 -8.08
N LEU A 194 13.56 -2.23 -8.19
CA LEU A 194 14.22 -1.61 -7.06
C LEU A 194 14.90 -0.29 -7.48
N LEU A 195 14.34 0.84 -7.06
CA LEU A 195 14.97 2.14 -7.26
C LEU A 195 16.05 2.36 -6.19
N TYR A 196 17.29 2.56 -6.63
CA TYR A 196 18.41 2.89 -5.76
C TYR A 196 18.60 4.40 -5.69
N CYS A 197 18.65 4.95 -4.48
CA CYS A 197 18.81 6.39 -4.25
C CYS A 197 20.08 6.69 -3.45
N THR A 198 20.71 7.83 -3.76
CA THR A 198 21.90 8.32 -3.05
C THR A 198 21.52 8.83 -1.66
N LYS A 199 22.27 8.41 -0.63
CA LYS A 199 22.05 8.86 0.75
C LYS A 199 22.45 10.32 0.96
N LYS A 200 21.65 11.07 1.73
CA LYS A 200 21.94 12.47 2.08
C LYS A 200 23.21 12.65 2.92
N ASP A 201 23.50 11.71 3.82
CA ASP A 201 24.66 11.76 4.72
C ASP A 201 25.93 11.17 4.09
N ARG A 202 25.80 10.40 2.99
CA ARG A 202 26.89 9.65 2.36
C ARG A 202 26.72 9.61 0.85
N LEU A 203 27.26 10.62 0.17
CA LEU A 203 27.10 10.84 -1.27
C LEU A 203 27.58 9.69 -2.18
N ASN A 204 28.44 8.80 -1.67
CA ASN A 204 28.96 7.65 -2.41
C ASN A 204 28.23 6.33 -2.08
N GLU A 205 27.18 6.38 -1.27
CA GLU A 205 26.40 5.21 -0.88
C GLU A 205 24.97 5.29 -1.41
N CYS A 206 24.55 4.21 -2.08
CA CYS A 206 23.18 4.01 -2.50
C CYS A 206 22.44 3.11 -1.52
N PHE A 207 21.14 3.30 -1.39
CA PHE A 207 20.24 2.37 -0.72
C PHE A 207 19.06 2.04 -1.63
N ALA A 208 18.61 0.79 -1.53
CA ALA A 208 17.42 0.34 -2.21
C ALA A 208 16.18 0.94 -1.55
N THR A 209 15.26 1.43 -2.37
CA THR A 209 13.96 1.96 -1.95
C THR A 209 12.85 1.00 -2.40
N ALA A 210 11.70 1.51 -2.84
CA ALA A 210 10.67 0.75 -3.52
C ALA A 210 10.98 0.64 -5.03
N PRO A 211 10.26 -0.18 -5.80
CA PRO A 211 10.28 -0.08 -7.24
C PRO A 211 9.95 1.34 -7.72
N ALA A 212 10.56 1.78 -8.83
CA ALA A 212 10.18 3.01 -9.50
C ALA A 212 8.71 2.94 -9.94
N ALA A 213 8.04 4.08 -9.98
CA ALA A 213 6.65 4.13 -10.36
C ALA A 213 6.42 3.64 -11.79
N GLU A 214 5.26 3.00 -12.00
CA GLU A 214 4.81 2.59 -13.34
C GLU A 214 4.90 3.77 -14.32
N GLY A 215 5.50 3.53 -15.49
CA GLY A 215 5.75 4.53 -16.52
C GLY A 215 7.10 5.25 -16.43
N SER A 216 7.91 4.99 -15.39
CA SER A 216 9.26 5.56 -15.28
C SER A 216 10.17 5.06 -16.40
N THR A 217 11.02 5.92 -16.96
CA THR A 217 11.98 5.53 -18.00
C THR A 217 13.06 4.60 -17.45
N CYS A 218 13.35 3.51 -18.17
CA CYS A 218 14.36 2.51 -17.78
C CYS A 218 15.46 2.30 -18.84
N GLY A 219 15.66 3.30 -19.72
CA GLY A 219 16.64 3.28 -20.81
C GLY A 219 16.04 2.88 -22.16
N ASP A 220 16.74 3.17 -23.25
CA ASP A 220 16.41 2.75 -24.63
C ASP A 220 14.97 3.02 -25.10
N GLY A 221 14.36 4.11 -24.65
CA GLY A 221 12.96 4.43 -24.96
C GLY A 221 11.93 3.44 -24.36
N LYS A 222 12.32 2.73 -23.31
CA LYS A 222 11.48 1.80 -22.54
C LYS A 222 11.02 2.42 -21.22
N ILE A 223 9.96 1.84 -20.68
CA ILE A 223 9.34 2.24 -19.41
C ILE A 223 9.11 1.04 -18.49
N CYS A 224 9.10 1.28 -17.18
CA CYS A 224 8.76 0.29 -16.17
C CYS A 224 7.27 0.01 -16.15
N ILE A 225 6.88 -1.25 -16.34
CA ILE A 225 5.51 -1.75 -16.19
C ILE A 225 5.54 -3.08 -15.45
N LYS A 226 4.88 -3.17 -14.31
CA LYS A 226 4.74 -4.37 -13.46
C LYS A 226 6.08 -5.04 -13.10
N GLY A 227 7.13 -4.23 -12.91
CA GLY A 227 8.46 -4.74 -12.62
C GLY A 227 9.34 -5.00 -13.84
N GLU A 228 8.82 -4.86 -15.06
CA GLU A 228 9.56 -5.13 -16.29
C GLU A 228 9.89 -3.84 -17.05
N CYS A 229 11.07 -3.80 -17.68
CA CYS A 229 11.47 -2.70 -18.57
C CYS A 229 11.02 -2.99 -20.01
N VAL A 230 9.86 -2.45 -20.39
CA VAL A 230 9.16 -2.77 -21.64
C VAL A 230 9.12 -1.58 -22.59
N LYS A 231 8.94 -1.84 -23.89
CA LYS A 231 8.84 -0.77 -24.90
C LYS A 231 7.62 0.11 -24.60
N ASP A 232 7.79 1.44 -24.66
CA ASP A 232 6.65 2.34 -24.54
C ASP A 232 5.77 2.19 -25.79
N LEU A 233 4.53 1.73 -25.59
CA LEU A 233 3.54 1.52 -26.66
C LEU A 233 2.66 2.75 -26.90
N GLN A 234 2.87 3.82 -26.15
CA GLN A 234 2.16 5.10 -26.31
C GLN A 234 2.99 6.15 -27.05
N LEU A 235 4.16 5.76 -27.57
CA LEU A 235 5.04 6.54 -28.45
C LEU A 235 5.17 5.86 -29.82
#